data_AF-A0A396HMZ6-F1
#
_entry.id   AF-A0A396HMZ6-F1
#
_cell.length_a   1.000
_cell.length_b   1.000
_cell.length_c   1.000
_cell.angle_alpha   90.00
_cell.angle_beta   90.00
_cell.angle_gamma   90.00
#
_symmetry.space_group_name_H-M   'P 1'
#
loop_
_entity.id
_entity.type
_entity.pdbx_description
1 polymer ?
#
loop_
_entity_poly.entity_id
_entity_poly.type
_entity_poly.pdbx_seq_one_letter_code
_entity_poly.pdbx_strand_id
1 'polypeptide(L)' 'MIDALLCEFEIKLSDDMIETIIQKTLLDADPNQDGKIDKFEWKNFVSQNPSLLKIMTLPYLRYLDNYFLKFIHSNILNYV' A
#
# COMPACT_ATOMS: atom_id res chain seq x y z
N MET A 1 -13.51 -8.83 -0.53
CA MET A 1 -12.55 -7.71 -0.75
C MET A 1 -11.12 -8.24 -0.79
N ILE A 2 -10.69 -9.05 0.17
CA ILE A 2 -9.35 -9.66 0.18
C ILE A 2 -9.12 -10.56 -1.05
N ASP A 3 -10.08 -11.40 -1.42
CA ASP A 3 -9.93 -12.28 -2.60
C ASP A 3 -9.72 -11.51 -3.90
N ALA A 4 -10.40 -10.38 -4.06
CA ALA A 4 -10.24 -9.52 -5.23
C ALA A 4 -8.83 -8.91 -5.29
N LEU A 5 -8.29 -8.46 -4.14
CA LEU A 5 -6.93 -7.96 -4.04
C LEU A 5 -5.91 -9.07 -4.34
N LEU A 6 -6.06 -10.25 -3.76
CA LEU A 6 -5.18 -11.39 -4.02
C LEU A 6 -5.17 -11.77 -5.50
N CYS A 7 -6.35 -11.78 -6.14
CA CYS A 7 -6.48 -11.98 -7.58
C CYS A 7 -5.75 -10.90 -8.39
N GLU A 8 -5.85 -9.62 -8.01
CA GLU A 8 -5.16 -8.51 -8.68
C GLU A 8 -3.63 -8.65 -8.60
N PHE A 9 -3.12 -9.17 -7.48
CA PHE A 9 -1.69 -9.45 -7.30
C PHE A 9 -1.25 -10.84 -7.82
N GLU A 10 -2.14 -11.58 -8.48
CA GLU A 10 -1.91 -12.96 -8.95
C GLU A 10 -1.47 -13.95 -7.86
N ILE A 11 -1.86 -13.68 -6.60
CA ILE A 11 -1.54 -14.52 -5.45
C ILE A 11 -2.66 -15.53 -5.22
N LYS A 12 -2.33 -16.83 -5.14
CA LYS A 12 -3.28 -17.90 -4.80
C LYS A 12 -2.95 -18.46 -3.42
N LEU A 13 -3.88 -18.31 -2.49
CA LEU A 13 -3.82 -18.87 -1.13
C LEU A 13 -5.04 -19.77 -0.89
N SER A 14 -4.92 -20.74 0.02
CA SER A 14 -6.10 -21.47 0.50
C SER A 14 -6.90 -20.61 1.49
N ASP A 15 -8.18 -20.92 1.65
CA ASP A 15 -9.06 -20.23 2.59
C ASP A 15 -8.49 -20.25 4.02
N ASP A 16 -7.93 -21.38 4.47
CA ASP A 16 -7.28 -21.51 5.77
C ASP A 16 -6.09 -20.55 5.95
N MET A 17 -5.32 -20.31 4.88
CA MET A 17 -4.21 -19.37 4.92
C MET A 17 -4.70 -17.92 5.00
N ILE A 18 -5.77 -17.59 4.26
CA ILE A 18 -6.39 -16.27 4.31
C ILE A 18 -6.93 -16.00 5.71
N GLU A 19 -7.65 -16.96 6.30
CA GLU A 19 -8.16 -16.88 7.66
C GLU A 19 -7.01 -16.67 8.68
N THR A 20 -5.93 -17.44 8.53
CA THR A 20 -4.74 -17.29 9.39
C THR A 20 -4.10 -15.91 9.28
N ILE A 21 -4.06 -15.32 8.08
CA ILE A 21 -3.52 -13.97 7.87
C ILE A 21 -4.42 -12.92 8.54
N ILE A 22 -5.74 -13.05 8.37
CA ILE A 22 -6.72 -12.14 8.98
C ILE A 22 -6.62 -12.22 10.51
N GLN A 23 -6.61 -13.43 11.08
CA GLN A 23 -6.51 -13.63 12.52
C GLN A 23 -5.24 -13.02 13.09
N LYS A 24 -4.07 -13.24 12.47
CA LYS A 24 -2.82 -12.62 12.91
C LYS A 24 -2.87 -11.10 12.81
N THR A 25 -3.43 -10.57 11.73
CA THR A 25 -3.56 -9.11 11.54
C THR A 25 -4.45 -8.49 12.62
N LEU A 26 -5.57 -9.13 12.96
CA LEU A 26 -6.45 -8.65 14.03
C LEU A 26 -5.77 -8.74 15.40
N LEU A 27 -5.07 -9.83 15.71
CA LEU A 27 -4.33 -9.95 16.98
C LEU A 27 -3.31 -8.82 17.20
N ASP A 28 -2.68 -8.36 16.12
CA ASP A 28 -1.67 -7.30 16.21
C ASP A 28 -2.27 -5.88 16.12
N ALA A 29 -3.37 -5.70 15.38
CA ALA A 29 -3.95 -4.39 15.06
C ALA A 29 -5.18 -4.01 15.90
N ASP A 30 -5.85 -4.98 16.54
CA ASP A 30 -7.02 -4.81 17.42
C ASP A 30 -6.65 -5.21 18.86
N PRO A 31 -6.00 -4.31 19.62
CA PRO A 31 -5.60 -4.60 21.00
C PRO A 31 -6.78 -4.70 21.97
N ASN A 32 -7.95 -4.16 21.58
CA ASN A 32 -9.14 -4.15 22.42
C ASN A 32 -10.01 -5.40 22.24
N GLN A 33 -9.78 -6.15 21.15
CA GLN A 33 -10.43 -7.41 20.79
C GLN A 33 -11.93 -7.30 20.54
N ASP A 34 -12.39 -6.17 20.00
CA ASP A 34 -13.78 -5.98 19.57
C ASP A 34 -14.06 -6.51 18.15
N GLY A 35 -13.02 -7.04 17.48
CA GLY A 35 -13.06 -7.60 16.14
C GLY A 35 -13.02 -6.54 15.03
N LYS A 36 -12.72 -5.28 15.37
CA LYS A 36 -12.65 -4.15 14.45
C LYS A 36 -11.33 -3.41 14.66
N ILE A 37 -10.95 -2.65 13.65
CA ILE A 37 -9.77 -1.78 13.72
C ILE A 37 -10.26 -0.36 13.49
N ASP A 38 -10.25 0.45 14.54
CA ASP A 38 -10.61 1.86 14.46
C ASP A 38 -9.45 2.72 13.93
N LYS A 39 -9.69 4.04 13.79
CA LYS A 39 -8.67 4.97 13.26
C LYS A 39 -7.47 5.13 14.19
N PHE A 40 -7.68 5.09 15.50
CA PHE A 40 -6.61 5.22 16.49
C PHE A 40 -5.75 3.95 16.51
N GLU A 41 -6.39 2.79 16.50
CA GLU A 41 -5.75 1.48 16.42
C GLU A 41 -4.95 1.33 15.14
N TRP A 42 -5.56 1.65 13.99
CA TRP A 42 -4.87 1.66 12.71
C TRP A 42 -3.65 2.58 12.73
N LYS A 43 -3.81 3.80 13.25
CA LYS A 43 -2.71 4.78 13.36
C LYS A 43 -1.57 4.25 14.24
N ASN A 44 -1.89 3.64 15.38
CA ASN A 44 -0.90 3.04 16.26
C ASN A 44 -0.18 1.88 15.56
N PHE A 45 -0.92 0.97 14.94
CA PHE A 45 -0.39 -0.20 14.23
C PHE A 45 0.56 0.19 13.09
N VAL A 46 0.17 1.14 12.21
CA VAL A 46 1.04 1.58 11.11
C VAL A 46 2.22 2.43 11.58
N SER A 47 2.14 3.09 12.73
CA SER A 47 3.27 3.83 13.30
C SER A 47 4.41 2.90 13.73
N GLN A 48 4.07 1.69 14.19
CA GLN A 48 5.03 0.63 14.51
C GLN A 48 5.48 -0.14 13.26
N ASN A 49 4.66 -0.15 12.21
CA ASN A 49 4.90 -0.87 10.95
C ASN A 49 4.86 0.06 9.72
N PRO A 50 5.75 1.06 9.60
CA PRO A 50 5.66 2.09 8.56
C PRO A 50 5.78 1.56 7.12
N SER A 51 6.32 0.36 6.91
CA SER A 51 6.38 -0.28 5.59
C SER A 51 4.99 -0.57 4.99
N LEU A 52 3.95 -0.73 5.82
CA LEU A 52 2.57 -0.92 5.38
C LEU A 52 2.05 0.30 4.59
N LEU A 53 2.58 1.49 4.85
CA LEU A 53 2.21 2.72 4.15
C LEU A 53 2.95 2.92 2.82
N LYS A 54 3.82 1.98 2.42
CA LYS A 54 4.55 2.07 1.14
C LYS A 54 3.58 2.17 -0.05
N ILE A 55 2.44 1.47 -0.01
CA ILE A 55 1.39 1.53 -1.04
C ILE A 55 0.71 2.90 -1.12
N MET A 56 0.79 3.72 -0.07
CA MET A 56 0.23 5.08 -0.02
C MET A 56 1.22 6.14 -0.55
N THR A 57 2.42 5.74 -0.96
CA THR A 57 3.47 6.66 -1.40
C THR A 57 3.75 6.48 -2.89
N LEU A 58 3.64 7.56 -3.66
CA LEU A 58 4.04 7.60 -5.07
C LEU A 58 5.39 8.33 -5.19
N PRO A 59 6.54 7.61 -5.17
CA PRO A 59 7.86 8.23 -5.03
C PRO A 59 8.24 9.11 -6.22
N TYR A 60 7.70 8.83 -7.41
CA TYR A 60 7.95 9.61 -8.63
C TYR A 60 7.36 11.02 -8.58
N LEU A 61 6.35 11.27 -7.73
CA LEU A 61 5.79 12.61 -7.54
C LEU A 61 6.85 13.61 -7.04
N ARG A 62 7.88 13.12 -6.33
CA ARG A 62 9.01 13.94 -5.86
C ARG A 62 9.85 14.54 -7.00
N TYR A 63 9.81 13.93 -8.18
CA TYR A 63 10.69 14.26 -9.30
C TYR A 63 9.92 14.88 -10.47
N LEU A 64 8.65 15.27 -10.27
CA LEU A 64 7.80 15.78 -11.35
C LEU A 64 8.44 16.96 -12.10
N ASP A 65 9.08 17.89 -11.39
CA ASP A 65 9.75 19.03 -12.04
C ASP A 65 10.89 18.57 -12.97
N ASN A 66 11.67 17.57 -12.54
CA ASN A 66 12.76 17.00 -13.35
C ASN A 66 12.22 16.22 -14.56
N TYR A 67 11.10 15.51 -14.40
CA TYR A 67 10.47 14.79 -15.50
C TYR A 67 9.81 15.75 -16.50
N PHE A 68 9.16 16.81 -16.02
CA PHE A 68 8.58 17.85 -16.87
C PHE A 68 9.66 18.57 -17.68
N LEU A 69 10.76 18.98 -17.05
CA LEU A 69 11.90 19.61 -17.74
C LEU A 69 12.53 18.67 -18.78
N LYS A 70 12.70 17.38 -18.46
CA LYS A 70 13.18 16.37 -19.43
C LYS A 70 12.21 16.16 -20.59
N PHE A 71 10.90 16.14 -20.33
CA PHE A 71 9.86 16.02 -21.35
C PHE A 71 9.90 17.20 -22.33
N ILE A 72 10.00 18.43 -21.81
CA ILE A 72 10.13 19.65 -22.64
C ILE A 72 11.43 19.61 -23.46
N HIS A 73 12.56 19.29 -22.83
CA HIS A 73 13.85 19.22 -23.52
C HIS A 73 13.88 18.16 -24.63
N SER A 74 13.33 16.96 -24.37
CA SER A 74 13.23 15.90 -25.37
C SER A 74 12.32 16.27 -26.53
N ASN A 75 11.22 16.98 -26.29
CA ASN A 75 10.33 17.39 -27.37
C ASN A 75 10.95 18.52 -28.19
N ILE A 76 11.57 19.53 -27.57
CA ILE A 76 12.21 20.64 -28.31
C ILE A 76 13.34 20.14 -29.22
N LEU A 77 14.17 19.19 -28.76
CA LEU A 77 15.24 18.60 -29.59
C LEU A 77 14.73 17.73 -30.74
N ASN A 78 13.50 17.22 -30.69
CA ASN A 78 12.91 16.45 -31.78
C ASN A 78 12.32 17.34 -32.91
N TYR A 79 12.28 18.67 -32.71
CA TYR A 79 11.82 19.65 -33.70
C TYR A 79 12.95 20.54 -34.25
N VAL A 80 14.22 20.23 -33.95
CA VAL A 80 15.43 20.86 -34.53
C VAL A 80 16.26 19.79 -35.22
#